data_AF-A0A8A2VL90-F1
#
_entry.id   AF-A0A8A2VL90-F1
#
_cell.length_a   1.000
_cell.length_b   1.000
_cell.length_c   1.000
_cell.angle_alpha   90.00
_cell.angle_beta   90.00
_cell.angle_gamma   90.00
#
_symmetry.space_group_name_H-M   'P 1'
#
loop_
_entity.id
_entity.type
_entity.pdbx_description
1 polymer ?
#
loop_
_entity_poly.entity_id
_entity_poly.type
_entity_poly.pdbx_seq_one_letter_code
_entity_poly.pdbx_strand_id
1 'polypeptide(L)'
;MEADVIAIDNDRDTGGQNVYVCEVVTHMSGKLYSGSPDEGWWTEFTNTKAHQYSLQKLQQKFREDYRYVNDTFANADDHSYQFWAPVVTGWERGSGLINGLEELGNRFKDETGEELELIINQDYTERIQNLRKGAKGDTSDHGAPAFRFLQILENLK
;
A
#
# COMPACT_ATOMS: atom_id res chain seq x y z
N MET A 1 8.69 -7.54 12.76
CA MET A 1 7.85 -6.55 12.11
C MET A 1 8.65 -5.95 10.97
N GLU A 2 8.07 -5.89 9.77
CA GLU A 2 8.72 -5.41 8.55
C GLU A 2 7.76 -4.53 7.72
N ALA A 3 6.91 -3.73 8.39
CA ALA A 3 6.11 -2.72 7.71
C ALA A 3 7.05 -1.72 7.02
N ASP A 4 6.83 -1.48 5.72
CA ASP A 4 7.71 -0.61 4.95
C ASP A 4 7.55 0.87 5.41
N VAL A 5 6.31 1.29 5.71
CA VAL A 5 6.01 2.62 6.24
C VAL A 5 4.91 2.55 7.30
N ILE A 6 5.13 3.24 8.41
CA ILE A 6 4.10 3.55 9.41
C ILE A 6 4.01 5.08 9.50
N ALA A 7 2.80 5.62 9.34
CA ALA A 7 2.53 7.04 9.54
C ALA A 7 1.44 7.20 10.60
N ILE A 8 1.62 8.19 11.48
CA ILE A 8 0.68 8.48 12.56
C ILE A 8 0.14 9.89 12.32
N ASP A 9 -1.15 9.98 12.09
CA ASP A 9 -1.86 11.24 12.02
C ASP A 9 -2.60 11.47 13.34
N ASN A 10 -2.26 12.56 14.02
CA ASN A 10 -2.91 12.96 15.26
C ASN A 10 -3.69 14.23 14.98
N ASP A 11 -5.01 14.11 14.96
CA ASP A 11 -5.90 15.25 14.89
C ASP A 11 -5.84 16.01 16.21
N ARG A 12 -5.28 17.22 16.17
CA ARG A 12 -5.09 18.06 17.36
C ARG A 12 -6.39 18.66 17.89
N ASP A 13 -7.42 18.73 17.05
CA ASP A 13 -8.70 19.35 17.40
C ASP A 13 -9.64 18.31 18.02
N THR A 14 -9.66 17.09 17.49
CA THR A 14 -10.51 15.99 18.02
C THR A 14 -9.78 15.12 19.04
N GLY A 15 -8.44 15.15 19.04
CA GLY A 15 -7.61 14.22 19.79
C GLY A 15 -7.51 12.82 19.17
N GLY A 16 -8.14 12.62 18.00
CA GLY A 16 -8.17 11.34 17.31
C GLY A 16 -6.81 10.96 16.73
N GLN A 17 -6.51 9.66 16.72
CA GLN A 17 -5.30 9.10 16.12
C GLN A 17 -5.65 8.08 15.05
N ASN A 18 -5.17 8.30 13.83
CA ASN A 18 -5.18 7.31 12.77
C ASN A 18 -3.75 6.82 12.48
N VAL A 19 -3.56 5.51 12.44
CA VAL A 19 -2.28 4.88 12.11
C VAL A 19 -2.36 4.24 10.72
N TYR A 20 -1.58 4.77 9.79
CA TYR A 20 -1.44 4.21 8.45
C TYR A 20 -0.30 3.20 8.41
N VAL A 21 -0.57 2.04 7.86
CA VAL A 21 0.36 0.91 7.72
C VAL A 21 0.46 0.56 6.27
N CYS A 22 1.61 0.83 5.67
CA CYS A 22 1.78 0.73 4.23
C CYS A 22 2.88 -0.27 3.87
N GLU A 23 2.50 -1.19 2.99
CA GLU A 23 3.41 -2.06 2.26
C GLU A 23 3.69 -1.46 0.88
N VAL A 24 4.97 -1.32 0.51
CA VAL A 24 5.39 -0.50 -0.63
C VAL A 24 6.31 -1.26 -1.58
N VAL A 25 5.83 -1.49 -2.79
CA VAL A 25 6.67 -1.98 -3.90
C VAL A 25 7.03 -0.83 -4.82
N THR A 26 8.33 -0.66 -5.11
CA THR A 26 8.83 0.44 -5.97
C THR A 26 9.28 -0.02 -7.36
N HIS A 27 9.10 -1.29 -7.70
CA HIS A 27 9.55 -1.84 -8.96
C HIS A 27 8.69 -1.39 -10.15
N MET A 28 9.30 -0.71 -11.12
CA MET A 28 8.63 -0.27 -12.34
C MET A 28 8.39 -1.39 -13.37
N SER A 29 8.96 -2.58 -13.15
CA SER A 29 8.79 -3.73 -14.04
C SER A 29 7.45 -4.44 -13.88
N GLY A 30 6.65 -4.06 -12.87
CA GLY A 30 5.35 -4.66 -12.56
C GLY A 30 5.41 -5.98 -11.80
N LYS A 31 6.61 -6.51 -11.55
CA LYS A 31 6.84 -7.67 -10.68
C LYS A 31 6.85 -7.21 -9.23
N LEU A 32 6.16 -7.96 -8.36
CA LEU A 32 6.08 -7.69 -6.94
C LEU A 32 7.20 -8.43 -6.18
N TYR A 33 6.96 -9.68 -5.79
CA TYR A 33 7.93 -10.52 -5.08
C TYR A 33 8.29 -11.77 -5.89
N SER A 34 9.43 -12.36 -5.56
CA SER A 34 9.94 -13.56 -6.23
C SER A 34 10.30 -14.64 -5.21
N GLY A 35 9.91 -15.87 -5.50
CA GLY A 35 10.15 -17.02 -4.63
C GLY A 35 9.32 -18.23 -5.05
N SER A 36 9.30 -19.24 -4.19
CA SER A 36 8.53 -20.46 -4.38
C SER A 36 7.32 -20.40 -3.44
N PRO A 37 6.09 -20.38 -3.98
CA PRO A 37 4.90 -20.39 -3.15
C PRO A 37 4.65 -21.78 -2.56
N ASP A 38 4.05 -21.80 -1.38
CA ASP A 38 3.37 -22.99 -0.86
C ASP A 38 2.01 -23.15 -1.56
N GLU A 39 1.32 -24.28 -1.31
CA GLU A 39 -0.07 -24.42 -1.74
C GLU A 39 -0.99 -23.49 -0.92
N GLY A 40 -1.97 -22.89 -1.58
CA GLY A 40 -2.90 -21.95 -0.94
C GLY A 40 -3.93 -21.38 -1.91
N TRP A 41 -4.79 -20.51 -1.40
CA TRP A 41 -5.91 -19.91 -2.14
C TRP A 41 -5.43 -19.13 -3.39
N TRP A 42 -4.22 -18.58 -3.37
CA TRP A 42 -3.61 -17.88 -4.50
C TRP A 42 -3.45 -18.75 -5.76
N THR A 43 -3.48 -20.08 -5.62
CA THR A 43 -3.44 -21.00 -6.76
C THR A 43 -4.70 -20.94 -7.64
N GLU A 44 -5.82 -20.47 -7.09
CA GLU A 44 -7.10 -20.32 -7.80
C GLU A 44 -7.09 -19.12 -8.76
N PHE A 45 -6.23 -18.13 -8.47
CA PHE A 45 -6.22 -16.86 -9.19
C PHE A 45 -5.17 -16.85 -10.30
N THR A 46 -4.03 -17.52 -10.10
CA THR A 46 -2.92 -17.43 -11.06
C THR A 46 -2.09 -18.71 -11.10
N ASN A 47 -1.69 -19.11 -12.31
CA ASN A 47 -0.78 -20.24 -12.54
C ASN A 47 0.71 -19.85 -12.49
N THR A 48 1.01 -18.56 -12.31
CA THR A 48 2.40 -18.08 -12.24
C THR A 48 2.90 -18.16 -10.80
N LYS A 49 3.92 -18.99 -10.55
CA LYS A 49 4.54 -19.13 -9.22
C LYS A 49 4.96 -17.80 -8.59
N ALA A 50 5.46 -16.85 -9.39
CA ALA A 50 5.84 -15.53 -8.89
C ALA A 50 4.64 -14.72 -8.37
N HIS A 51 3.50 -14.78 -9.05
CA HIS A 51 2.27 -14.10 -8.61
C HIS A 51 1.69 -14.78 -7.36
N GLN A 52 1.63 -16.12 -7.36
CA GLN A 52 1.24 -16.90 -6.19
C GLN A 52 2.09 -16.54 -4.96
N TYR A 53 3.42 -16.49 -5.14
CA TYR A 53 4.34 -16.11 -4.07
C TYR A 53 4.14 -14.67 -3.60
N SER A 54 3.85 -13.75 -4.52
CA SER A 54 3.56 -12.36 -4.17
C SER A 54 2.31 -12.25 -3.30
N LEU A 55 1.24 -12.97 -3.63
CA LEU A 55 0.01 -13.02 -2.83
C LEU A 55 0.26 -13.65 -1.45
N GLN A 56 0.98 -14.77 -1.41
CA GLN A 56 1.38 -15.40 -0.15
C GLN A 56 2.18 -14.43 0.73
N LYS A 57 3.15 -13.73 0.14
CA LYS A 57 4.00 -12.80 0.88
C LYS A 57 3.23 -11.60 1.40
N LEU A 58 2.40 -10.98 0.58
CA LEU A 58 1.56 -9.87 1.01
C LEU A 58 0.60 -10.30 2.13
N GLN A 59 -0.01 -11.49 2.03
CA GLN A 59 -0.83 -12.01 3.13
C GLN A 59 -0.04 -12.18 4.43
N GLN A 60 1.19 -12.69 4.33
CA GLN A 60 2.06 -12.81 5.50
C GLN A 60 2.36 -11.44 6.10
N LYS A 61 2.80 -10.47 5.29
CA LYS A 61 3.16 -9.12 5.76
C LYS A 61 1.97 -8.43 6.43
N PHE A 62 0.81 -8.36 5.78
CA PHE A 62 -0.37 -7.71 6.37
C PHE A 62 -0.86 -8.37 7.65
N ARG A 63 -0.75 -9.69 7.80
CA ARG A 63 -1.07 -10.36 9.08
C ARG A 63 -0.08 -10.00 10.18
N GLU A 64 1.21 -9.89 9.86
CA GLU A 64 2.23 -9.46 10.80
C GLU A 64 2.07 -7.99 11.19
N ASP A 65 1.73 -7.14 10.23
CA ASP A 65 1.49 -5.72 10.42
C ASP A 65 0.23 -5.44 11.24
N TYR A 66 -0.85 -6.17 10.99
CA TYR A 66 -2.07 -6.09 11.79
C TYR A 66 -1.81 -6.43 13.25
N ARG A 67 -1.10 -7.53 13.53
CA ARG A 67 -0.70 -7.91 14.90
C ARG A 67 0.19 -6.83 15.51
N TYR A 68 1.20 -6.42 14.75
CA TYR A 68 1.95 -5.17 14.89
C TYR A 68 1.17 -4.08 15.60
N VAL A 69 0.33 -3.49 14.77
CA VAL A 69 -0.22 -2.17 14.99
C VAL A 69 -1.34 -2.22 16.01
N ASN A 70 -2.08 -3.32 16.08
CA ASN A 70 -3.03 -3.52 17.17
C ASN A 70 -2.36 -3.71 18.53
N ASP A 71 -1.21 -4.38 18.61
CA ASP A 71 -0.49 -4.51 19.88
C ASP A 71 0.18 -3.19 20.30
N THR A 72 0.75 -2.47 19.34
CA THR A 72 1.59 -1.28 19.59
C THR A 72 0.75 0.00 19.73
N PHE A 73 -0.28 0.13 18.90
CA PHE A 73 -1.17 1.29 18.80
C PHE A 73 -2.61 0.91 19.17
N ALA A 74 -2.76 0.10 20.22
CA ALA A 74 -4.05 -0.40 20.72
C ALA A 74 -5.06 0.70 21.09
N ASN A 75 -4.58 1.92 21.32
CA ASN A 75 -5.40 3.08 21.71
C ASN A 75 -5.63 4.07 20.55
N ALA A 76 -5.15 3.77 19.35
CA ALA A 76 -5.51 4.57 18.18
C ALA A 76 -7.00 4.36 17.86
N ASP A 77 -7.65 5.41 17.37
CA ASP A 77 -9.07 5.34 17.02
C ASP A 77 -9.29 4.53 15.74
N ASP A 78 -8.36 4.66 14.78
CA ASP A 78 -8.42 3.98 13.50
C ASP A 78 -7.05 3.45 13.07
N HIS A 79 -7.05 2.33 12.33
CA HIS A 79 -5.89 1.82 11.59
C HIS A 79 -6.22 1.71 10.11
N SER A 80 -5.34 2.20 9.24
CA SER A 80 -5.51 2.17 7.79
C SER A 80 -4.44 1.31 7.14
N TYR A 81 -4.82 0.16 6.56
CA TYR A 81 -3.89 -0.76 5.91
C TYR A 81 -3.86 -0.51 4.39
N GLN A 82 -2.67 -0.34 3.83
CA GLN A 82 -2.52 0.04 2.42
C GLN A 82 -1.42 -0.75 1.72
N PHE A 83 -1.68 -1.16 0.49
CA PHE A 83 -0.67 -1.68 -0.43
C PHE A 83 -0.40 -0.67 -1.55
N TRP A 84 0.84 -0.25 -1.72
CA TRP A 84 1.26 0.72 -2.72
C TRP A 84 2.18 0.09 -3.76
N ALA A 85 1.80 0.16 -5.04
CA ALA A 85 2.67 -0.25 -6.14
C ALA A 85 2.42 0.59 -7.42
N PRO A 86 3.46 1.22 -8.01
CA PRO A 86 3.29 2.09 -9.16
C PRO A 86 2.85 1.33 -10.41
N VAL A 87 3.31 0.09 -10.56
CA VAL A 87 2.98 -0.79 -11.68
C VAL A 87 2.75 -2.19 -11.14
N VAL A 88 1.64 -2.80 -11.53
CA VAL A 88 1.34 -4.22 -11.32
C VAL A 88 0.98 -4.81 -12.68
N THR A 89 1.81 -5.72 -13.19
CA THR A 89 1.58 -6.34 -14.50
C THR A 89 0.37 -7.26 -14.50
N GLY A 90 -0.27 -7.41 -15.67
CA GLY A 90 -1.58 -8.05 -15.77
C GLY A 90 -2.73 -7.06 -15.56
N TRP A 91 -2.55 -5.79 -15.91
CA TRP A 91 -3.56 -4.75 -15.71
C TRP A 91 -4.72 -4.78 -16.71
N GLU A 92 -4.68 -5.66 -17.71
CA GLU A 92 -5.88 -6.03 -18.46
C GLU A 92 -6.90 -6.56 -17.43
N ARG A 93 -8.00 -5.82 -17.24
CA ARG A 93 -9.06 -6.17 -16.26
C ARG A 93 -9.37 -7.66 -16.33
N GLY A 94 -9.20 -8.37 -15.22
CA GLY A 94 -9.40 -9.81 -15.12
C GLY A 94 -8.13 -10.66 -15.18
N SER A 95 -6.92 -10.10 -15.05
CA SER A 95 -5.75 -10.95 -14.82
C SER A 95 -5.75 -11.55 -13.41
N GLY A 96 -5.12 -12.72 -13.31
CA GLY A 96 -5.05 -13.47 -12.07
C GLY A 96 -4.41 -12.75 -10.89
N LEU A 97 -3.43 -11.86 -11.11
CA LEU A 97 -2.76 -11.19 -10.00
C LEU A 97 -3.66 -10.11 -9.37
N ILE A 98 -4.35 -9.32 -10.18
CA ILE A 98 -5.22 -8.24 -9.68
C ILE A 98 -6.40 -8.85 -8.93
N ASN A 99 -7.07 -9.84 -9.50
CA ASN A 99 -8.16 -10.55 -8.81
C ASN A 99 -7.68 -11.19 -7.51
N GLY A 100 -6.44 -11.69 -7.48
CA GLY A 100 -5.83 -12.23 -6.27
C GLY A 100 -5.52 -11.16 -5.23
N LEU A 101 -5.15 -9.94 -5.62
CA LEU A 101 -4.95 -8.82 -4.69
C LEU A 101 -6.29 -8.33 -4.10
N GLU A 102 -7.33 -8.26 -4.93
CA GLU A 102 -8.70 -7.94 -4.46
C GLU A 102 -9.19 -9.01 -3.46
N GLU A 103 -8.97 -10.28 -3.77
CA GLU A 103 -9.28 -11.39 -2.85
C GLU A 103 -8.46 -11.32 -1.56
N LEU A 104 -7.18 -10.93 -1.63
CA LEU A 104 -6.38 -10.69 -0.44
C LEU A 104 -7.03 -9.62 0.45
N GLY A 105 -7.54 -8.54 -0.14
CA GLY A 105 -8.26 -7.49 0.59
C GLY A 105 -9.54 -8.02 1.25
N ASN A 106 -10.35 -8.78 0.52
CA ASN A 106 -11.55 -9.42 1.08
C ASN A 106 -11.21 -10.33 2.27
N ARG A 107 -10.20 -11.18 2.12
CA ARG A 107 -9.75 -12.09 3.18
C ARG A 107 -9.20 -11.35 4.39
N PHE A 108 -8.44 -10.28 4.16
CA PHE A 108 -7.93 -9.45 5.24
C PHE A 108 -9.10 -8.90 6.04
N LYS A 109 -10.08 -8.28 5.38
CA LYS A 109 -11.30 -7.77 6.02
C LYS A 109 -12.10 -8.84 6.76
N ASP A 110 -12.28 -10.02 6.17
CA ASP A 110 -12.99 -11.12 6.82
C ASP A 110 -12.25 -11.63 8.07
N GLU A 111 -10.92 -11.61 8.06
CA GLU A 111 -10.07 -12.08 9.17
C GLU A 111 -9.93 -11.04 10.29
N THR A 112 -9.88 -9.75 9.95
CA THR A 112 -9.48 -8.68 10.89
C THR A 112 -10.59 -7.68 11.20
N GLY A 113 -11.60 -7.58 10.33
CA GLY A 113 -12.59 -6.50 10.33
C GLY A 113 -12.14 -5.22 9.63
N GLU A 114 -10.87 -5.13 9.21
CA GLU A 114 -10.25 -3.93 8.66
C GLU A 114 -10.14 -3.97 7.13
N GLU A 115 -10.30 -2.83 6.48
CA GLU A 115 -10.12 -2.73 5.02
C GLU A 115 -8.63 -2.71 4.64
N LEU A 116 -8.30 -3.35 3.52
CA LEU A 116 -6.98 -3.24 2.88
C LEU A 116 -7.12 -2.43 1.57
N GLU A 117 -6.65 -1.19 1.59
CA GLU A 117 -6.70 -0.31 0.42
C GLU A 117 -5.58 -0.68 -0.58
N LEU A 118 -5.95 -0.97 -1.82
CA LEU A 118 -5.01 -1.24 -2.90
C LEU A 118 -4.77 0.04 -3.70
N ILE A 119 -3.58 0.64 -3.57
CA ILE A 119 -3.17 1.85 -4.29
C ILE A 119 -2.17 1.45 -5.36
N ILE A 120 -2.71 0.94 -6.46
CA ILE A 120 -1.93 0.36 -7.54
C ILE A 120 -2.23 1.03 -8.88
N ASN A 121 -1.28 1.00 -9.82
CA ASN A 121 -1.46 1.44 -11.21
C ASN A 121 -2.06 2.87 -11.33
N GLN A 122 -3.32 2.97 -11.76
CA GLN A 122 -4.00 4.25 -12.00
C GLN A 122 -4.26 4.99 -10.68
N ASP A 123 -4.64 4.30 -9.61
CA ASP A 123 -4.87 4.93 -8.31
C ASP A 123 -3.56 5.50 -7.75
N TYR A 124 -2.46 4.75 -7.89
CA TYR A 124 -1.13 5.26 -7.57
C TYR A 124 -0.80 6.52 -8.39
N THR A 125 -1.06 6.48 -9.70
CA THR A 125 -0.83 7.62 -10.60
C THR A 125 -1.61 8.84 -10.16
N GLU A 126 -2.89 8.68 -9.81
CA GLU A 126 -3.76 9.76 -9.34
C GLU A 126 -3.26 10.38 -8.04
N ARG A 127 -2.82 9.56 -7.07
CA ARG A 127 -2.22 10.08 -5.82
C ARG A 127 -0.95 10.88 -6.09
N ILE A 128 -0.09 10.45 -7.00
CA ILE A 128 1.09 11.23 -7.42
C ILE A 128 0.69 12.54 -8.10
N GLN A 129 -0.33 12.53 -8.97
CA GLN A 129 -0.81 13.78 -9.60
C GLN A 129 -1.38 14.77 -8.59
N ASN A 130 -2.07 14.27 -7.55
CA ASN A 130 -2.56 15.12 -6.47
C ASN A 130 -1.41 15.76 -5.68
N LEU A 131 -0.35 15.00 -5.37
CA LEU A 131 0.85 15.55 -4.75
C LEU A 131 1.53 16.60 -5.63
N ARG A 132 1.68 16.35 -6.93
CA ARG A 132 2.24 17.33 -7.87
C ARG A 132 1.40 18.61 -7.92
N LYS A 133 0.07 18.48 -7.96
CA LYS A 133 -0.85 19.62 -7.93
C LYS A 133 -0.70 20.43 -6.63
N GLY A 134 -0.55 19.77 -5.49
CA GLY A 134 -0.29 20.43 -4.21
C GLY A 134 1.07 21.12 -4.15
N ALA A 135 2.09 20.54 -4.77
CA ALA A 135 3.44 21.11 -4.82
C ALA A 135 3.55 22.35 -5.72
N LYS A 136 2.66 22.49 -6.72
CA LYS A 136 2.66 23.62 -7.64
C LYS A 136 2.30 24.92 -6.93
N GLY A 137 3.22 25.89 -6.94
CA GLY A 137 3.08 27.17 -6.25
C GLY A 137 3.34 27.10 -4.74
N ASP A 138 3.55 25.91 -4.18
CA ASP A 138 3.90 25.74 -2.78
C ASP A 138 5.43 25.67 -2.61
N THR A 139 5.97 26.64 -1.87
CA THR A 139 7.41 26.75 -1.57
C THR A 139 7.74 26.44 -0.11
N SER A 140 6.73 26.11 0.69
CA SER A 140 6.84 25.88 2.13
C SER A 140 7.64 24.61 2.41
N ASP A 141 8.38 24.57 3.51
CA ASP A 141 9.09 23.36 3.91
C ASP A 141 8.14 22.45 4.72
N HIS A 142 7.91 21.24 4.21
CA HIS A 142 7.08 20.21 4.83
C HIS A 142 7.90 19.11 5.50
N GLY A 143 9.24 19.21 5.49
CA GLY A 143 10.11 18.16 6.06
C GLY A 143 10.07 16.83 5.31
N ALA A 144 9.49 16.79 4.11
CA ALA A 144 9.32 15.59 3.29
C ALA A 144 10.17 15.69 2.01
N PRO A 145 11.36 15.06 1.93
CA PRO A 145 12.29 15.22 0.81
C PRO A 145 11.69 14.87 -0.56
N ALA A 146 10.84 13.83 -0.63
CA ALA A 146 10.16 13.46 -1.86
C ALA A 146 9.19 14.54 -2.34
N PHE A 147 8.41 15.13 -1.42
CA PHE A 147 7.52 16.24 -1.76
C PHE A 147 8.31 17.51 -2.12
N ARG A 148 9.43 17.76 -1.42
CA ARG A 148 10.35 18.86 -1.76
C ARG A 148 10.88 18.73 -3.19
N PHE A 149 11.18 17.52 -3.64
CA PHE A 149 11.57 17.27 -5.01
C PHE A 149 10.45 17.62 -6.00
N LEU A 150 9.19 17.27 -5.69
CA LEU A 150 8.04 17.70 -6.50
C LEU A 150 7.88 19.22 -6.52
N GLN A 151 8.02 19.91 -5.39
CA GLN A 151 7.99 21.37 -5.33
C GLN A 151 9.06 21.99 -6.22
N ILE A 152 10.27 21.44 -6.23
CA ILE A 152 11.32 21.90 -7.15
C ILE A 152 10.85 21.71 -8.59
N LEU A 153 10.48 20.49 -8.99
CA LEU A 153 10.08 20.19 -10.36
C LEU A 153 8.91 21.04 -10.87
N GLU A 154 7.90 21.29 -10.03
CA GLU A 154 6.70 22.04 -10.40
C GLU A 154 6.90 23.58 -10.41
N ASN A 155 7.99 24.08 -9.82
CA ASN A 155 8.26 25.52 -9.69
C ASN A 155 9.58 25.97 -10.36
N LEU A 156 10.30 25.08 -11.04
CA LEU A 156 11.42 25.45 -11.93
C LEU A 156 10.92 26.37 -13.06
N LYS A 157 11.74 27.34 -13.45
CA LYS A 157 11.44 28.35 -14.48
C LYS A 157 12.12 28.03 -15.81
#